data_AF-A0A9D2MIH5-F1
#
_entry.id   AF-A0A9D2MIH5-F1
#
_cell.length_a   1.000
_cell.length_b   1.000
_cell.length_c   1.000
_cell.angle_alpha   90.00
_cell.angle_beta   90.00
_cell.angle_gamma   90.00
#
_symmetry.space_group_name_H-M   'P 1'
#
loop_
_entity.id
_entity.type
_entity.pdbx_description
1 polymer ?
#
loop_
_entity_poly.entity_id
_entity_poly.type
_entity_poly.pdbx_seq_one_letter_code
_entity_poly.pdbx_strand_id
1 'polypeptide(L)'
;MKKIPITDYLYADSETGAQRLNCSRATRSALKAVLPQVIRRELTPQQRRCLELRFGKMMSQQEIARELHVSQPTVSRHLKTALGTLSNRLYYCKSALSRANDSWIKYLE
;
A
#
# COMPACT_ATOMS: atom_id res chain seq x y z
N MET A 1 -9.94 10.07 -15.88
CA MET A 1 -9.93 8.95 -14.90
C MET A 1 -9.61 9.54 -13.52
N LYS A 2 -10.38 9.21 -12.47
CA LYS A 2 -10.19 9.80 -11.13
C LYS A 2 -8.83 9.41 -10.54
N LYS A 3 -8.15 10.35 -9.87
CA LYS A 3 -6.93 10.09 -9.10
C LYS A 3 -7.30 9.11 -7.99
N ILE A 4 -6.70 7.91 -7.98
CA ILE A 4 -6.84 6.97 -6.87
C ILE A 4 -5.51 7.00 -6.12
N PRO A 5 -5.43 7.71 -4.98
CA PRO A 5 -4.27 7.66 -4.10
C PRO A 5 -3.90 6.23 -3.75
N ILE A 6 -2.61 5.95 -3.56
CA ILE A 6 -2.14 4.62 -3.11
C ILE A 6 -2.82 4.21 -1.79
N THR A 7 -3.15 5.16 -0.93
CA THR A 7 -3.92 4.89 0.29
C THR A 7 -5.28 4.31 -0.03
N ASP A 8 -5.97 4.87 -1.01
CA ASP A 8 -7.33 4.44 -1.33
C ASP A 8 -7.29 3.07 -2.02
N TYR A 9 -6.23 2.78 -2.78
CA TYR A 9 -5.98 1.44 -3.32
C TYR A 9 -5.79 0.38 -2.20
N LEU A 10 -5.01 0.71 -1.17
CA LEU A 10 -4.71 -0.22 -0.07
C LEU A 10 -5.91 -0.42 0.88
N TYR A 11 -6.77 0.59 1.04
CA TYR A 11 -7.86 0.60 2.03
C TYR A 11 -9.29 0.57 1.43
N ALA A 12 -9.46 0.32 0.13
CA ALA A 12 -10.77 0.26 -0.52
C ALA A 12 -11.53 -1.06 -0.23
N ASP A 13 -12.84 -0.94 -0.02
CA ASP A 13 -13.76 -2.03 0.37
C ASP A 13 -14.30 -2.88 -0.79
N SER A 14 -13.92 -2.64 -2.06
CA SER A 14 -14.45 -3.43 -3.18
C SER A 14 -13.63 -4.70 -3.47
N GLU A 15 -14.32 -5.80 -3.74
CA GLU A 15 -13.74 -7.12 -3.99
C GLU A 15 -13.07 -7.17 -5.37
N THR A 16 -11.72 -7.19 -5.41
CA THR A 16 -10.92 -7.89 -6.45
C THR A 16 -9.41 -7.58 -6.28
N GLY A 17 -8.62 -8.64 -6.05
CA GLY A 17 -7.16 -8.68 -6.30
C GLY A 17 -6.22 -8.32 -5.13
N ALA A 18 -5.57 -9.36 -4.61
CA ALA A 18 -4.31 -9.42 -3.82
C ALA A 18 -4.17 -8.54 -2.56
N GLN A 19 -5.04 -8.79 -1.57
CA GLN A 19 -4.93 -8.39 -0.16
C GLN A 19 -5.05 -6.87 0.11
N ARG A 20 -6.29 -6.38 0.03
CA ARG A 20 -6.72 -5.05 0.51
C ARG A 20 -6.95 -5.07 2.02
N LEU A 21 -6.68 -3.95 2.69
CA LEU A 21 -6.84 -3.81 4.14
C LEU A 21 -8.18 -3.18 4.50
N ASN A 22 -9.13 -3.99 4.97
CA ASN A 22 -10.33 -3.47 5.63
C ASN A 22 -10.01 -3.14 7.10
N CYS A 23 -10.19 -1.88 7.52
CA CYS A 23 -9.95 -1.44 8.90
C CYS A 23 -10.76 -0.19 9.26
N SER A 24 -10.97 0.02 10.57
CA SER A 24 -11.67 1.20 11.11
C SER A 24 -10.96 2.51 10.72
N ARG A 25 -11.68 3.64 10.79
CA ARG A 25 -11.13 4.96 10.46
C ARG A 25 -9.91 5.32 11.31
N ALA A 26 -9.94 5.01 12.60
CA ALA A 26 -8.82 5.23 13.52
C ALA A 26 -7.59 4.40 13.12
N THR A 27 -7.78 3.11 12.87
CA THR A 27 -6.72 2.22 12.38
C THR A 27 -6.16 2.68 11.04
N ARG A 28 -7.03 3.11 10.11
CA ARG A 28 -6.60 3.65 8.81
C ARG A 28 -5.73 4.89 8.97
N SER A 29 -6.04 5.78 9.91
CA SER A 29 -5.22 6.97 10.21
C SER A 29 -3.83 6.58 10.71
N ALA A 30 -3.75 5.65 11.67
CA ALA A 30 -2.49 5.15 12.19
C ALA A 30 -1.65 4.45 11.09
N LEU A 31 -2.28 3.64 10.24
CA LEU A 31 -1.59 2.96 9.13
C LEU A 31 -1.10 3.95 8.06
N LYS A 32 -1.84 5.03 7.79
CA LYS A 32 -1.39 6.12 6.90
C LYS A 32 -0.11 6.79 7.41
N ALA A 33 0.04 6.95 8.73
CA ALA A 33 1.22 7.57 9.33
C ALA A 33 2.50 6.73 9.14
N VAL A 34 2.38 5.39 9.14
CA VAL A 34 3.55 4.50 8.96
C VAL A 34 3.85 4.18 7.50
N LEU A 35 2.88 4.35 6.58
CA LEU A 35 3.03 4.00 5.16
C LEU A 35 4.28 4.60 4.48
N PRO A 36 4.63 5.88 4.65
CA PRO A 36 5.85 6.44 4.05
C PRO A 36 7.14 5.74 4.54
N GLN A 37 7.15 5.29 5.81
CA GLN A 37 8.30 4.59 6.37
C GLN A 37 8.44 3.20 5.75
N VAL A 38 7.33 2.47 5.61
CA VAL A 38 7.29 1.15 4.96
C VAL A 38 7.74 1.26 3.50
N ILE A 39 7.22 2.24 2.73
CA ILE A 39 7.64 2.48 1.34
C ILE A 39 9.14 2.76 1.24
N ARG A 40 9.69 3.52 2.18
CA ARG A 40 11.10 3.89 2.19
C ARG A 40 12.04 2.74 2.57
N ARG A 41 11.62 1.86 3.48
CA ARG A 41 12.48 0.80 4.03
C ARG A 41 12.30 -0.56 3.36
N GLU A 42 11.10 -0.89 2.91
CA GLU A 42 10.75 -2.25 2.48
C GLU A 42 10.71 -2.41 0.95
N LEU A 43 10.67 -1.31 0.20
CA LEU A 43 10.61 -1.35 -1.26
C LEU A 43 11.95 -0.99 -1.89
N THR A 44 12.29 -1.72 -2.95
CA THR A 44 13.45 -1.40 -3.78
C THR A 44 13.25 -0.06 -4.51
N PRO A 45 14.33 0.61 -4.96
CA PRO A 45 14.22 1.84 -5.73
C PRO A 45 13.29 1.71 -6.95
N GLN A 46 13.37 0.59 -7.67
CA GLN A 46 12.54 0.34 -8.86
C GLN A 46 11.06 0.13 -8.52
N GLN A 47 10.76 -0.60 -7.44
CA GLN A 47 9.40 -0.77 -6.94
C GLN A 47 8.79 0.57 -6.51
N ARG A 48 9.56 1.37 -5.76
CA ARG A 48 9.15 2.71 -5.34
C ARG A 48 8.92 3.63 -6.52
N ARG A 49 9.81 3.61 -7.52
CA ARG A 49 9.66 4.41 -8.73
C ARG A 49 8.41 4.02 -9.51
N CYS A 50 8.14 2.73 -9.68
CA CYS A 50 6.92 2.25 -10.33
C CYS A 50 5.66 2.73 -9.57
N LEU A 51 5.66 2.67 -8.23
CA LEU A 51 4.53 3.18 -7.42
C LEU A 51 4.35 4.69 -7.57
N GLU A 52 5.43 5.47 -7.55
CA GLU A 52 5.40 6.92 -7.70
C GLU A 52 4.81 7.31 -9.06
N LEU A 53 5.25 6.68 -10.14
CA LEU A 53 4.71 6.94 -11.47
C LEU A 53 3.24 6.50 -11.59
N ARG A 54 2.89 5.36 -10.98
CA ARG A 54 1.51 4.83 -11.04
C ARG A 54 0.52 5.66 -10.24
N PHE A 55 0.83 5.99 -8.99
CA PHE A 55 -0.10 6.60 -8.05
C PHE A 55 0.16 8.10 -7.81
N GLY A 56 1.38 8.58 -8.07
CA GLY A 56 1.73 10.00 -8.02
C GLY A 56 1.52 10.70 -9.36
N LYS A 57 1.97 10.09 -10.47
CA LYS A 57 1.83 10.65 -11.83
C LYS A 57 0.67 10.08 -12.65
N MET A 58 -0.09 9.12 -12.11
CA MET A 58 -1.24 8.49 -12.78
C MET A 58 -0.92 7.76 -14.09
N MET A 59 0.32 7.37 -14.32
CA MET A 59 0.72 6.68 -15.54
C MET A 59 0.16 5.24 -15.55
N SER A 60 -0.26 4.78 -16.71
CA SER A 60 -0.57 3.38 -16.99
C SER A 60 0.70 2.53 -16.95
N GLN A 61 0.58 1.21 -16.80
CA GLN A 61 1.75 0.34 -16.80
C GLN A 61 2.54 0.39 -18.12
N GLN A 62 1.86 0.66 -19.24
CA GLN A 62 2.48 0.85 -20.56
C GLN A 62 3.25 2.17 -20.64
N GLU A 63 2.70 3.26 -20.10
CA GLU A 63 3.43 4.53 -20.02
C GLU A 63 4.64 4.45 -19.11
N ILE A 64 4.50 3.78 -17.96
CA ILE A 64 5.63 3.53 -17.04
C ILE A 64 6.71 2.68 -17.71
N ALA A 65 6.31 1.66 -18.48
CA ALA A 65 7.24 0.81 -19.21
C ALA A 65 8.07 1.61 -20.21
N ARG A 66 7.42 2.51 -20.96
CA ARG A 66 8.09 3.45 -21.88
C ARG A 66 9.02 4.41 -21.14
N GLU A 67 8.55 5.03 -20.06
CA GLU A 67 9.31 5.98 -19.24
C GLU A 67 10.56 5.36 -18.60
N LEU A 68 10.46 4.11 -18.15
CA LEU A 68 11.54 3.41 -17.46
C LEU A 68 12.39 2.55 -18.41
N HIS A 69 12.09 2.54 -19.71
CA HIS A 69 12.75 1.70 -20.72
C HIS A 69 12.79 0.21 -20.35
N VAL A 70 11.67 -0.32 -19.83
CA VAL A 70 11.51 -1.74 -19.47
C VAL A 70 10.24 -2.32 -20.10
N SER A 71 10.07 -3.64 -20.04
CA SER A 71 8.83 -4.27 -20.50
C SER A 71 7.65 -3.97 -19.55
N GLN A 72 6.43 -3.87 -20.10
CA GLN A 72 5.22 -3.74 -19.27
C GLN A 72 5.02 -4.91 -18.29
N PRO A 73 5.32 -6.18 -18.64
CA PRO A 73 5.34 -7.28 -17.67
C PRO A 73 6.30 -7.05 -16.49
N THR A 74 7.47 -6.44 -16.73
CA THR A 74 8.40 -6.07 -15.67
C THR A 74 7.79 -5.04 -14.72
N VAL A 75 7.13 -4.01 -15.25
CA VAL A 75 6.41 -3.01 -14.44
C VAL A 75 5.29 -3.67 -13.62
N SER A 76 4.50 -4.55 -14.25
CA SER A 76 3.44 -5.30 -13.58
C SER A 76 3.98 -6.11 -12.40
N ARG A 77 5.10 -6.83 -12.60
CA ARG A 77 5.79 -7.57 -11.53
C ARG A 77 6.27 -6.65 -10.40
N HIS A 78 6.90 -5.53 -10.73
CA HIS A 78 7.34 -4.56 -9.70
C HIS A 78 6.18 -4.02 -8.88
N LEU A 79 5.07 -3.63 -9.52
CA LEU A 79 3.89 -3.13 -8.83
C LEU A 79 3.26 -4.22 -7.96
N LYS A 80 3.10 -5.45 -8.48
CA LYS A 80 2.53 -6.57 -7.73
C LYS A 80 3.37 -6.90 -6.49
N THR A 81 4.69 -7.01 -6.63
CA THR A 81 5.58 -7.26 -5.50
C THR A 81 5.55 -6.11 -4.50
N ALA A 82 5.59 -4.87 -4.96
CA ALA A 82 5.55 -3.70 -4.08
C ALA A 82 4.27 -3.65 -3.24
N LEU A 83 3.11 -3.81 -3.89
CA LEU A 83 1.81 -3.80 -3.22
C LEU A 83 1.68 -4.98 -2.24
N GLY A 84 2.14 -6.17 -2.62
CA GLY A 84 2.19 -7.32 -1.71
C GLY A 84 3.03 -7.06 -0.46
N THR A 85 4.23 -6.48 -0.62
CA THR A 85 5.08 -6.09 0.51
C THR A 85 4.38 -5.07 1.41
N LEU A 86 3.79 -4.02 0.84
CA LEU A 86 3.09 -3.00 1.62
C LEU A 86 1.91 -3.59 2.39
N SER A 87 1.06 -4.37 1.74
CA SER A 87 -0.08 -5.03 2.38
C SER A 87 0.35 -5.96 3.51
N ASN A 88 1.40 -6.76 3.30
CA ASN A 88 1.92 -7.66 4.33
C ASN A 88 2.44 -6.89 5.55
N ARG A 89 3.23 -5.83 5.35
CA ARG A 89 3.79 -5.04 6.46
C ARG A 89 2.71 -4.29 7.23
N LEU A 90 1.79 -3.65 6.52
CA LEU A 90 0.67 -2.95 7.14
C LEU A 90 -0.30 -3.90 7.84
N TYR A 91 -0.43 -5.15 7.38
CA TYR A 91 -1.20 -6.18 8.09
C TYR A 91 -0.64 -6.45 9.49
N TYR A 92 0.68 -6.58 9.63
CA TYR A 92 1.30 -6.71 10.95
C TYR A 92 1.10 -5.47 11.82
N CYS A 93 1.23 -4.26 11.25
CA CYS A 93 0.93 -3.02 11.98
C CYS A 93 -0.52 -2.98 12.47
N LYS A 94 -1.48 -3.39 11.61
CA LYS A 94 -2.90 -3.48 11.96
C LYS A 94 -3.12 -4.47 13.11
N SER A 95 -2.52 -5.66 13.03
CA SER A 95 -2.64 -6.69 14.05
C SER A 95 -2.10 -6.22 15.40
N ALA A 96 -0.91 -5.60 15.41
CA ALA A 96 -0.32 -5.04 16.62
C ALA A 96 -1.20 -3.93 17.23
N LEU A 97 -1.71 -3.01 16.40
CA LEU A 97 -2.60 -1.94 16.85
C LEU A 97 -3.89 -2.48 17.46
N SER A 98 -4.51 -3.49 16.84
CA SER A 98 -5.72 -4.14 17.37
C SER A 98 -5.46 -4.69 18.77
N ARG A 99 -4.39 -5.46 18.95
CA ARG A 99 -4.06 -6.07 20.25
C ARG A 99 -3.75 -5.03 21.33
N ALA A 100 -3.07 -3.95 20.97
CA ALA A 100 -2.80 -2.83 21.88
C ALA A 100 -4.11 -2.14 22.30
N ASN A 101 -5.01 -1.88 21.34
CA ASN A 101 -6.31 -1.30 21.60
C ASN A 101 -7.18 -2.20 22.50
N ASP A 102 -7.21 -3.51 22.22
CA ASP A 102 -7.98 -4.47 23.04
C ASP A 102 -7.44 -4.54 24.48
N SER A 103 -6.11 -4.49 24.64
CA SER A 103 -5.47 -4.47 25.97
C SER A 103 -5.77 -3.17 26.72
N TRP A 104 -5.81 -2.04 26.01
CA TRP A 104 -6.16 -0.75 26.58
C TRP A 104 -7.63 -0.69 27.03
N ILE A 105 -8.55 -1.21 26.22
CA ILE A 105 -9.98 -1.29 26.59
C ILE A 105 -10.15 -2.12 27.87
N LYS A 106 -9.51 -3.30 27.94
CA LYS A 106 -9.55 -4.16 29.14
C LYS A 106 -8.98 -3.51 30.41
N TYR A 107 -8.08 -2.54 30.28
CA TYR A 107 -7.55 -1.80 31.42
C TYR A 107 -8.54 -0.75 31.95
N LEU A 108 -9.47 -0.30 31.10
CA LEU A 108 -10.48 0.71 31.46
C LEU A 108 -11.78 0.10 32.00
N GLU A 109 -12.03 -1.19 31.75
CA GLU A 109 -13.13 -2.00 32.31
C GLU A 109 -12.80 -2.49 33.73
#